data_AF-A0A6A7AYV2-F1
#
_entry.id   AF-A0A6A7AYV2-F1
#
_cell.length_a   1.000
_cell.length_b   1.000
_cell.length_c   1.000
_cell.angle_alpha   90.00
_cell.angle_beta   90.00
_cell.angle_gamma   90.00
#
_symmetry.space_group_name_H-M   'P 1'
#
loop_
_entity.id
_entity.type
_entity.pdbx_description
1 polymer ?
#
loop_
_entity_poly.entity_id
_entity_poly.type
_entity_poly.pdbx_seq_one_letter_code
_entity_poly.pdbx_strand_id
1 'polypeptide(L)'
;MVMFDNGPALGEINKQLETALQNITEQRHYLEIEVFAPIKAIQDTIGRVQKENDAIVRVQVYIYGSREAAQEIGNELSQLKLFLQKALHVRDGCFYENPQNLPLVGYHYSRPEASDQAAEAELAKATLESLDRTVTQVFSSLTRGEKLRGLEGDNRLKTTLLLHQKKALGFMTEREDGPIPHEYQLWIPTESDGVSSYRHAVTNTRCMYAQTETGGGILADEMGMGKTLSILALSVMINEWFQELEKHFDRPTRDALTALKYHGKNRQFSIDQLCEADIIITTYYTLASDFAGPSHPLRELQWYRLVLDEAHIIRRQSTLLYRTVADIAARSRWCLTGTPIQNRLEDIGSLFAFLRISPFHNLSVFRKYIALPFEENGRRRELAIQRFAKLLDSLCLRQTKDLLHLPDQLNRTRIIELSEEERFQYNQTNKTMFRAISNQNGLTDQKSTLGMFQVQLQLRIICNHGTWQQPFSWSRYKLHLLDEREAMEASLGRNGEVTCSACGQPMSLFSTSILYKRYTEHCRHILCLDCLSRTATSAEDAFPVHCPLCAPLWKVSMQAAGLEQASQEDLYFRPDGYSSKMEALMNDVLTEITSTKR
;
A
#
# COMPACT_ATOMS: atom_id res chain seq x y z
N MET A 1 34.79 -27.44 14.06
CA MET A 1 35.09 -26.35 15.02
C MET A 1 35.81 -25.22 14.29
N VAL A 2 35.38 -23.97 14.45
CA VAL A 2 36.05 -22.79 13.83
C VAL A 2 37.02 -22.19 14.84
N MET A 3 38.28 -22.06 14.44
CA MET A 3 39.38 -21.57 15.27
C MET A 3 39.94 -20.27 14.68
N PHE A 4 40.43 -19.38 15.54
CA PHE A 4 41.28 -18.28 15.07
C PHE A 4 42.68 -18.82 14.75
N ASP A 5 43.32 -18.27 13.72
CA ASP A 5 44.66 -18.69 13.24
C ASP A 5 45.73 -18.72 14.34
N ASN A 6 45.55 -17.98 15.44
CA ASN A 6 46.44 -17.94 16.61
C ASN A 6 45.68 -17.90 17.97
N GLY A 7 44.47 -18.48 18.09
CA GLY A 7 43.62 -18.20 19.26
C GLY A 7 42.59 -19.27 19.67
N PRO A 8 41.69 -18.94 20.62
CA PRO A 8 40.68 -19.84 21.18
C PRO A 8 39.61 -20.23 20.14
N ALA A 9 38.88 -21.31 20.41
CA ALA A 9 37.74 -21.73 19.59
C ALA A 9 36.66 -20.63 19.54
N LEU A 10 36.25 -20.22 18.34
CA LEU A 10 35.21 -19.21 18.14
C LEU A 10 33.81 -19.83 18.29
N GLY A 11 33.64 -21.08 17.83
CA GLY A 11 32.37 -21.80 17.94
C GLY A 11 32.26 -23.02 17.04
N GLU A 12 31.12 -23.70 17.14
CA GLU A 12 30.75 -24.83 16.30
C GLU A 12 29.90 -24.37 15.11
N ILE A 13 30.13 -24.99 13.95
CA ILE A 13 29.33 -24.77 12.75
C ILE A 13 28.11 -25.69 12.78
N ASN A 14 27.07 -25.35 12.01
CA ASN A 14 25.90 -26.20 11.85
C ASN A 14 26.33 -27.62 11.42
N LYS A 15 25.81 -28.64 12.11
CA LYS A 15 26.03 -30.08 11.82
C LYS A 15 25.87 -30.46 10.34
N GLN A 16 24.95 -29.82 9.63
CA GLN A 16 24.75 -30.03 8.18
C GLN A 16 25.93 -29.52 7.36
N LEU A 17 26.48 -28.35 7.71
CA LEU A 17 27.68 -27.78 7.08
C LEU A 17 28.93 -28.57 7.49
N GLU A 18 29.00 -29.02 8.74
CA GLU A 18 30.09 -29.86 9.26
C GLU A 18 30.20 -31.17 8.48
N THR A 19 29.08 -31.89 8.30
CA THR A 19 29.03 -33.13 7.51
C THR A 19 29.46 -32.89 6.07
N ALA A 20 29.04 -31.76 5.48
CA ALA A 20 29.40 -31.41 4.11
C ALA A 20 30.90 -31.13 3.95
N LEU A 21 31.47 -30.29 4.83
CA LEU A 21 32.88 -29.95 4.78
C LEU A 21 33.76 -31.18 5.07
N GLN A 22 33.35 -32.05 5.99
CA GLN A 22 34.06 -33.29 6.28
C GLN A 22 34.15 -34.19 5.04
N ASN A 23 33.03 -34.47 4.39
CA ASN A 23 32.99 -35.29 3.16
C ASN A 23 33.90 -34.71 2.07
N ILE A 24 33.84 -33.39 1.88
CA ILE A 24 34.61 -32.68 0.85
C ILE A 24 36.13 -32.69 1.17
N THR A 25 36.52 -32.59 2.44
CA THR A 25 37.93 -32.65 2.86
C THR A 25 38.51 -34.07 2.87
N GLU A 26 37.70 -35.10 3.09
CA GLU A 26 38.14 -36.50 3.10
C GLU A 26 38.45 -37.04 1.68
N GLN A 27 37.87 -36.42 0.64
CA GLN A 27 37.99 -36.86 -0.76
C GLN A 27 39.30 -36.47 -1.49
N ARG A 28 40.39 -36.19 -0.75
CA ARG A 28 41.75 -35.91 -1.30
C ARG A 28 41.86 -34.75 -2.32
N HIS A 29 40.91 -33.82 -2.32
CA HIS A 29 41.07 -32.56 -3.03
C HIS A 29 41.91 -31.61 -2.18
N TYR A 30 42.94 -30.97 -2.76
CA TYR A 30 43.63 -29.87 -2.08
C TYR A 30 42.67 -28.70 -2.00
N LEU A 31 42.10 -28.47 -0.81
CA LEU A 31 41.11 -27.44 -0.56
C LEU A 31 41.58 -26.52 0.55
N GLU A 32 41.52 -25.23 0.27
CA GLU A 32 41.70 -24.18 1.27
C GLU A 32 40.34 -23.57 1.59
N ILE A 33 39.99 -23.51 2.87
CA ILE A 33 38.73 -22.95 3.32
C ILE A 33 39.03 -21.69 4.12
N GLU A 34 38.49 -20.56 3.69
CA GLU A 34 38.55 -19.30 4.43
C GLU A 34 37.18 -18.96 5.00
N VAL A 35 37.15 -18.48 6.25
CA VAL A 35 35.91 -18.10 6.92
C VAL A 35 36.00 -16.63 7.31
N PHE A 36 35.08 -15.83 6.78
CA PHE A 36 34.97 -14.40 7.10
C PHE A 36 33.73 -14.13 7.94
N ALA A 37 33.91 -13.32 8.97
CA ALA A 37 32.83 -12.87 9.83
C ALA A 37 33.07 -11.40 10.22
N PRO A 38 32.04 -10.53 10.15
CA PRO A 38 32.21 -9.15 10.58
C PRO A 38 32.49 -9.08 12.09
N ILE A 39 33.64 -8.54 12.47
CA ILE A 39 34.10 -8.44 13.88
C ILE A 39 33.03 -7.75 14.75
N LYS A 40 32.41 -6.69 14.23
CA LYS A 40 31.37 -5.95 14.94
C LYS A 40 30.11 -6.79 15.21
N ALA A 41 29.74 -7.66 14.27
CA ALA A 41 28.60 -8.57 14.44
C ALA A 41 28.88 -9.65 15.49
N ILE A 42 30.12 -10.15 15.56
CA ILE A 42 30.56 -11.07 16.61
C ILE A 42 30.48 -10.39 17.98
N GLN A 43 31.07 -9.19 18.12
CA GLN A 43 31.09 -8.44 19.38
C GLN A 43 29.68 -8.09 19.88
N ASP A 44 28.79 -7.64 18.99
CA ASP A 44 27.41 -7.32 19.32
C ASP A 44 26.62 -8.57 19.76
N THR A 45 26.91 -9.73 19.19
CA THR A 45 26.23 -10.99 19.53
C THR A 45 26.72 -11.51 20.88
N ILE A 46 28.04 -11.54 21.11
CA ILE A 46 28.63 -11.96 22.39
C ILE A 46 28.18 -11.03 23.53
N GLY A 47 28.13 -9.72 23.29
CA GLY A 47 27.74 -8.73 24.30
C GLY A 47 26.27 -8.77 24.73
N ARG A 48 25.38 -9.43 23.95
CA ARG A 48 23.93 -9.49 24.23
C ARG A 48 23.48 -10.79 24.87
N VAL A 49 24.27 -11.84 24.79
CA VAL A 49 23.83 -13.20 25.10
C VAL A 49 24.21 -13.57 26.53
N GLN A 50 23.24 -14.09 27.30
CA GLN A 50 23.45 -14.52 28.69
C GLN A 50 23.80 -16.01 28.84
N LYS A 51 23.62 -16.82 27.78
CA LYS A 51 23.90 -18.27 27.74
C LYS A 51 24.66 -18.62 26.48
N GLU A 52 25.74 -19.39 26.58
CA GLU A 52 26.64 -19.70 25.45
C GLU A 52 25.91 -20.26 24.21
N ASN A 53 24.87 -21.07 24.39
CA ASN A 53 24.12 -21.69 23.29
C ASN A 53 23.24 -20.74 22.46
N ASP A 54 23.01 -19.51 22.91
CA ASP A 54 22.15 -18.54 22.19
C ASP A 54 22.97 -17.58 21.28
N ALA A 55 24.30 -17.71 21.26
CA ALA A 55 25.21 -16.86 20.49
C ALA A 55 25.42 -17.37 19.06
N ILE A 56 24.43 -17.14 18.18
CA ILE A 56 24.50 -17.54 16.77
C ILE A 56 25.08 -16.41 15.92
N VAL A 57 26.21 -16.65 15.25
CA VAL A 57 26.85 -15.71 14.32
C VAL A 57 26.78 -16.23 12.88
N ARG A 58 26.44 -15.35 11.93
CA ARG A 58 26.52 -15.66 10.50
C ARG A 58 27.96 -15.47 10.01
N VAL A 59 28.50 -16.51 9.38
CA VAL A 59 29.84 -16.50 8.78
C VAL A 59 29.74 -16.77 7.28
N GLN A 60 30.69 -16.24 6.52
CA GLN A 60 30.85 -16.49 5.09
C GLN A 60 32.00 -17.48 4.93
N VAL A 61 31.75 -18.60 4.25
CA VAL A 61 32.74 -19.64 4.02
C VAL A 61 33.09 -19.65 2.54
N TYR A 62 34.36 -19.44 2.22
CA TYR A 62 34.91 -19.49 0.88
C TYR A 62 35.72 -20.77 0.73
N ILE A 63 35.47 -21.49 -0.37
CA ILE A 63 36.15 -22.75 -0.68
C ILE A 63 37.02 -22.49 -1.90
N TYR A 64 38.32 -22.70 -1.75
CA TYR A 64 39.31 -22.62 -2.82
C TYR A 64 39.84 -24.01 -3.11
N GLY A 65 39.99 -24.35 -4.39
CA GLY A 65 40.40 -25.68 -4.81
C GLY A 65 40.83 -25.72 -6.26
N SER A 66 41.25 -26.90 -6.71
CA SER A 66 41.48 -27.13 -8.14
C SER A 66 40.15 -27.01 -8.90
N ARG A 67 40.24 -26.51 -10.14
CA ARG A 67 39.09 -26.41 -11.04
C ARG A 67 38.41 -27.77 -11.29
N GLU A 68 39.20 -28.82 -11.32
CA GLU A 68 38.75 -30.19 -11.56
C GLU A 68 37.82 -30.71 -10.44
N ALA A 69 38.04 -30.24 -9.20
CA ALA A 69 37.22 -30.62 -8.04
C ALA A 69 35.88 -29.87 -7.97
N ALA A 70 35.71 -28.77 -8.72
CA ALA A 70 34.55 -27.88 -8.58
C ALA A 70 33.22 -28.62 -8.81
N GLN A 71 33.10 -29.40 -9.89
CA GLN A 71 31.83 -30.06 -10.22
C GLN A 71 31.44 -31.13 -9.18
N GLU A 72 32.43 -31.87 -8.67
CA GLU A 72 32.23 -32.89 -7.64
C GLU A 72 31.74 -32.25 -6.34
N ILE A 73 32.44 -31.20 -5.87
CA ILE A 73 32.07 -30.41 -4.69
C ILE A 73 30.67 -29.82 -4.84
N GLY A 74 30.34 -29.27 -6.02
CA GLY A 74 29.01 -28.75 -6.32
C GLY A 74 27.91 -29.80 -6.20
N ASN A 75 28.17 -31.04 -6.65
CA ASN A 75 27.23 -32.15 -6.55
C ASN A 75 27.04 -32.61 -5.10
N GLU A 76 28.12 -32.74 -4.32
CA GLU A 76 28.06 -33.14 -2.91
C GLU A 76 27.28 -32.13 -2.05
N LEU A 77 27.59 -30.83 -2.23
CA LEU A 77 26.87 -29.76 -1.55
C LEU A 77 25.37 -29.78 -1.92
N SER A 78 25.05 -30.04 -3.18
CA SER A 78 23.65 -30.13 -3.65
C SER A 78 22.89 -31.30 -3.00
N GLN A 79 23.53 -32.46 -2.80
CA GLN A 79 22.92 -33.63 -2.14
C GLN A 79 22.54 -33.30 -0.69
N LEU A 80 23.33 -32.47 -0.02
CA LEU A 80 23.06 -31.98 1.33
C LEU A 80 22.22 -30.69 1.35
N LYS A 81 21.61 -30.27 0.22
CA LYS A 81 20.81 -29.04 0.07
C LYS A 81 21.56 -27.75 0.44
N LEU A 82 22.87 -27.72 0.22
CA LEU A 82 23.72 -26.53 0.38
C LEU A 82 24.04 -25.94 -0.99
N PHE A 83 23.68 -24.68 -1.19
CA PHE A 83 23.85 -23.98 -2.47
C PHE A 83 24.84 -22.82 -2.34
N LEU A 84 25.92 -22.89 -3.12
CA LEU A 84 26.98 -21.91 -3.26
C LEU A 84 26.39 -20.58 -3.77
N GLN A 85 26.71 -19.52 -3.05
CA GLN A 85 26.30 -18.16 -3.39
C GLN A 85 27.43 -17.43 -4.13
N LYS A 86 27.10 -16.27 -4.73
CA LYS A 86 28.13 -15.42 -5.33
C LYS A 86 29.12 -14.94 -4.28
N ALA A 87 30.40 -15.19 -4.52
CA ALA A 87 31.48 -14.73 -3.66
C ALA A 87 31.53 -13.20 -3.65
N LEU A 88 31.42 -12.59 -2.45
CA LEU A 88 31.56 -11.14 -2.27
C LEU A 88 33.02 -10.67 -2.32
N HIS A 89 33.94 -11.59 -2.04
CA HIS A 89 35.38 -11.38 -2.04
C HIS A 89 36.02 -12.56 -2.75
N VAL A 90 36.87 -12.28 -3.74
CA VAL A 90 37.66 -13.29 -4.45
C VAL A 90 39.11 -12.95 -4.17
N ARG A 91 39.88 -13.94 -3.71
CA ARG A 91 41.31 -13.77 -3.42
C ARG A 91 42.03 -13.34 -4.71
N ASP A 92 42.91 -12.35 -4.62
CA ASP A 92 43.67 -11.86 -5.77
C ASP A 92 44.44 -13.02 -6.44
N GLY A 93 44.20 -13.20 -7.74
CA GLY A 93 44.79 -14.30 -8.53
C GLY A 93 43.96 -15.59 -8.62
N CYS A 94 42.81 -15.67 -7.93
CA CYS A 94 41.89 -16.80 -8.05
C CYS A 94 40.72 -16.51 -9.01
N PHE A 95 40.29 -17.52 -9.76
CA PHE A 95 39.09 -17.42 -10.62
C PHE A 95 37.85 -17.87 -9.83
N TYR A 96 36.77 -17.09 -9.92
CA TYR A 96 35.48 -17.47 -9.36
C TYR A 96 34.75 -18.42 -10.32
N GLU A 97 34.43 -19.62 -9.84
CA GLU A 97 33.63 -20.61 -10.55
C GLU A 97 32.58 -21.17 -9.58
N ASN A 98 31.31 -21.13 -9.98
CA ASN A 98 30.23 -21.75 -9.21
C ASN A 98 29.65 -22.92 -10.02
N PRO A 99 29.97 -24.18 -9.65
CA PRO A 99 29.56 -25.39 -10.37
C PRO A 99 28.05 -25.66 -10.30
N GLN A 100 27.34 -25.02 -9.36
CA GLN A 100 25.89 -25.11 -9.21
C GLN A 100 25.16 -24.02 -9.99
N ASN A 101 25.88 -23.09 -10.61
CA ASN A 101 25.31 -22.06 -11.46
C ASN A 101 25.15 -22.63 -12.88
N LEU A 102 23.91 -22.81 -13.33
CA LEU A 102 23.61 -23.32 -14.69
C LEU A 102 23.80 -22.18 -15.71
N PRO A 103 24.83 -22.21 -16.58
CA PRO A 103 24.95 -21.22 -17.63
C PRO A 103 23.92 -21.52 -18.73
N LEU A 104 22.95 -20.64 -18.90
CA LEU A 104 22.11 -20.64 -20.11
C LEU A 104 23.00 -20.22 -21.30
N VAL A 105 23.26 -21.15 -22.21
CA VAL A 105 24.11 -20.93 -23.40
C VAL A 105 23.50 -19.84 -24.28
N GLY A 106 24.21 -18.71 -24.44
CA GLY A 106 23.82 -17.61 -25.34
C GLY A 106 24.00 -16.18 -24.81
N TYR A 107 24.38 -15.99 -23.54
CA TYR A 107 24.57 -14.64 -22.97
C TYR A 107 26.05 -14.36 -22.66
N HIS A 108 26.69 -13.54 -23.49
CA HIS A 108 27.96 -12.90 -23.17
C HIS A 108 27.72 -11.66 -22.30
N TYR A 109 28.28 -11.68 -21.09
CA TYR A 109 28.14 -10.62 -20.09
C TYR A 109 28.96 -9.38 -20.47
N SER A 110 28.28 -8.25 -20.68
CA SER A 110 28.86 -6.91 -20.59
C SER A 110 27.77 -5.94 -20.12
N ARG A 111 27.99 -5.34 -18.93
CA ARG A 111 27.23 -4.26 -18.27
C ARG A 111 26.11 -4.70 -17.30
N PRO A 112 25.94 -4.04 -16.12
CA PRO A 112 25.15 -4.56 -15.00
C PRO A 112 23.64 -4.25 -15.12
N GLU A 113 22.85 -5.25 -14.74
CA GLU A 113 21.57 -5.19 -14.01
C GLU A 113 20.53 -4.14 -14.44
N ALA A 114 19.77 -4.48 -15.47
CA ALA A 114 18.44 -3.92 -15.74
C ALA A 114 17.40 -5.00 -16.11
N SER A 115 17.79 -6.24 -16.42
CA SER A 115 16.88 -7.27 -16.93
C SER A 115 16.02 -7.93 -15.87
N ASP A 116 16.54 -8.21 -14.67
CA ASP A 116 15.78 -8.95 -13.66
C ASP A 116 14.68 -8.09 -13.04
N GLN A 117 14.94 -6.80 -12.81
CA GLN A 117 13.92 -5.85 -12.36
C GLN A 117 12.91 -5.52 -13.47
N ALA A 118 13.33 -5.47 -14.73
CA ALA A 118 12.40 -5.29 -15.85
C ALA A 118 11.51 -6.52 -16.04
N ALA A 119 12.05 -7.73 -15.93
CA ALA A 119 11.29 -8.98 -16.01
C ALA A 119 10.34 -9.15 -14.81
N GLU A 120 10.77 -8.83 -13.59
CA GLU A 120 9.90 -8.83 -12.41
C GLU A 120 8.82 -7.75 -12.49
N ALA A 121 9.14 -6.56 -12.98
CA ALA A 121 8.17 -5.49 -13.19
C ALA A 121 7.19 -5.81 -14.33
N GLU A 122 7.65 -6.43 -15.40
CA GLU A 122 6.80 -6.93 -16.50
C GLU A 122 5.90 -8.07 -16.03
N LEU A 123 6.42 -8.99 -15.22
CA LEU A 123 5.64 -10.08 -14.62
C LEU A 123 4.59 -9.53 -13.64
N ALA A 124 4.96 -8.57 -12.80
CA ALA A 124 4.05 -7.89 -11.88
C ALA A 124 2.96 -7.09 -12.63
N LYS A 125 3.33 -6.43 -13.73
CA LYS A 125 2.40 -5.72 -14.61
C LYS A 125 1.44 -6.69 -15.31
N ALA A 126 1.97 -7.79 -15.86
CA ALA A 126 1.16 -8.81 -16.53
C ALA A 126 0.19 -9.51 -15.56
N THR A 127 0.60 -9.75 -14.31
CA THR A 127 -0.29 -10.30 -13.27
C THR A 127 -1.39 -9.33 -12.86
N LEU A 128 -1.07 -8.04 -12.70
CA LEU A 128 -2.08 -6.99 -12.45
C LEU A 128 -3.08 -6.87 -13.60
N GLU A 129 -2.62 -6.86 -14.85
CA GLU A 129 -3.50 -6.81 -16.03
C GLU A 129 -4.38 -8.07 -16.14
N SER A 130 -3.84 -9.25 -15.83
CA SER A 130 -4.59 -10.52 -15.79
C SER A 130 -5.68 -10.50 -14.71
N LEU A 131 -5.36 -9.96 -13.53
CA LEU A 131 -6.32 -9.78 -12.45
C LEU A 131 -7.45 -8.83 -12.88
N ASP A 132 -7.11 -7.68 -13.45
CA ASP A 132 -8.07 -6.67 -13.89
C ASP A 132 -9.05 -7.22 -14.95
N ARG A 133 -8.54 -7.95 -15.94
CA ARG A 133 -9.37 -8.64 -16.94
C ARG A 133 -10.32 -9.65 -16.31
N THR A 134 -9.82 -10.49 -15.40
CA THR A 134 -10.63 -11.52 -14.74
C THR A 134 -11.71 -10.88 -13.86
N VAL A 135 -11.36 -9.83 -13.11
CA VAL A 135 -12.29 -9.09 -12.26
C VAL A 135 -13.37 -8.41 -13.11
N THR A 136 -12.99 -7.78 -14.23
CA THR A 136 -13.94 -7.17 -15.17
C THR A 136 -14.91 -8.20 -15.74
N GLN A 137 -14.42 -9.39 -16.12
CA GLN A 137 -15.26 -10.50 -16.54
C GLN A 137 -16.26 -10.92 -15.45
N VAL A 138 -15.83 -10.99 -14.19
CA VAL A 138 -16.73 -11.31 -13.08
C VAL A 138 -17.80 -10.23 -12.89
N PHE A 139 -17.43 -8.95 -12.98
CA PHE A 139 -18.40 -7.88 -12.88
C PHE A 139 -19.42 -7.89 -14.03
N SER A 140 -19.00 -8.27 -15.24
CA SER A 140 -19.90 -8.41 -16.39
C SER A 140 -20.87 -9.60 -16.29
N SER A 141 -20.58 -10.59 -15.44
CA SER A 141 -21.45 -11.75 -15.24
C SER A 141 -22.44 -11.59 -14.09
N LEU A 142 -22.42 -10.46 -13.38
CA LEU A 142 -23.37 -10.17 -12.30
C LEU A 142 -24.76 -9.90 -12.88
N THR A 143 -25.78 -10.58 -12.34
CA THR A 143 -27.14 -10.55 -12.90
C THR A 143 -28.09 -9.70 -12.05
N ARG A 144 -27.73 -9.41 -10.80
CA ARG A 144 -28.63 -8.73 -9.86
C ARG A 144 -29.06 -7.36 -10.31
N GLY A 145 -28.17 -6.58 -10.91
CA GLY A 145 -28.47 -5.24 -11.43
C GLY A 145 -29.66 -5.22 -12.40
N GLU A 146 -29.84 -6.26 -13.19
CA GLU A 146 -30.90 -6.36 -14.19
C GLU A 146 -32.25 -6.68 -13.55
N LYS A 147 -32.25 -7.61 -12.57
CA LYS A 147 -33.46 -8.12 -11.90
C LYS A 147 -34.01 -7.22 -10.79
N LEU A 148 -33.23 -6.26 -10.30
CA LEU A 148 -33.66 -5.33 -9.26
C LEU A 148 -34.86 -4.50 -9.72
N ARG A 149 -35.88 -4.45 -8.88
CA ARG A 149 -37.02 -3.55 -9.04
C ARG A 149 -36.59 -2.13 -8.66
N GLY A 150 -36.90 -1.16 -9.51
CA GLY A 150 -36.73 0.25 -9.17
C GLY A 150 -37.71 0.65 -8.06
N LEU A 151 -37.22 1.21 -6.97
CA LEU A 151 -38.04 1.87 -5.96
C LEU A 151 -38.05 3.37 -6.21
N GLU A 152 -39.23 3.98 -6.12
CA GLU A 152 -39.34 5.44 -6.15
C GLU A 152 -38.70 6.04 -4.89
N GLY A 153 -38.15 7.24 -5.05
CA GLY A 153 -37.68 8.02 -3.92
C GLY A 153 -38.84 8.43 -3.01
N ASP A 154 -38.55 8.70 -1.75
CA ASP A 154 -39.50 9.29 -0.81
C ASP A 154 -40.05 10.61 -1.36
N ASN A 155 -41.32 10.92 -1.09
CA ASN A 155 -41.98 12.16 -1.53
C ASN A 155 -41.29 13.43 -1.03
N ARG A 156 -40.39 13.31 -0.04
CA ARG A 156 -39.55 14.38 0.49
C ARG A 156 -38.37 14.76 -0.41
N LEU A 157 -38.05 13.94 -1.43
CA LEU A 157 -37.02 14.21 -2.42
C LEU A 157 -37.59 15.07 -3.55
N LYS A 158 -37.00 16.23 -3.75
CA LYS A 158 -37.36 17.15 -4.85
C LYS A 158 -37.01 16.58 -6.23
N THR A 159 -35.96 15.76 -6.28
CA THR A 159 -35.38 15.28 -7.53
C THR A 159 -35.90 13.89 -7.87
N THR A 160 -36.38 13.74 -9.10
CA THR A 160 -36.78 12.44 -9.64
C THR A 160 -35.56 11.57 -9.88
N LEU A 161 -35.51 10.41 -9.23
CA LEU A 161 -34.44 9.44 -9.41
C LEU A 161 -34.42 8.87 -10.84
N LEU A 162 -33.23 8.65 -11.38
CA LEU A 162 -33.03 7.91 -12.62
C LEU A 162 -33.27 6.41 -12.39
N LEU A 163 -33.58 5.65 -13.46
CA LEU A 163 -33.95 4.23 -13.34
C LEU A 163 -32.89 3.40 -12.59
N HIS A 164 -31.61 3.64 -12.88
CA HIS A 164 -30.51 2.93 -12.23
C HIS A 164 -30.36 3.31 -10.75
N GLN A 165 -30.67 4.56 -10.38
CA GLN A 165 -30.72 5.03 -8.99
C GLN A 165 -31.88 4.42 -8.21
N LYS A 166 -33.06 4.29 -8.85
CA LYS A 166 -34.21 3.58 -8.27
C LYS A 166 -33.87 2.12 -7.98
N LYS A 167 -33.11 1.46 -8.87
CA LYS A 167 -32.62 0.09 -8.66
C LYS A 167 -31.61 0.02 -7.51
N ALA A 168 -30.72 1.00 -7.39
CA ALA A 168 -29.80 1.10 -6.26
C ALA A 168 -30.54 1.24 -4.92
N LEU A 169 -31.59 2.08 -4.87
CA LEU A 169 -32.45 2.21 -3.70
C LEU A 169 -33.15 0.88 -3.33
N GLY A 170 -33.65 0.15 -4.34
CA GLY A 170 -34.19 -1.20 -4.15
C GLY A 170 -33.19 -2.16 -3.52
N PHE A 171 -31.97 -2.22 -4.09
CA PHE A 171 -30.89 -3.03 -3.56
C PHE A 171 -30.54 -2.67 -2.11
N MET A 172 -30.46 -1.38 -1.80
CA MET A 172 -30.17 -0.92 -0.45
C MET A 172 -31.24 -1.35 0.55
N THR A 173 -32.51 -1.19 0.18
CA THR A 173 -33.65 -1.58 1.02
C THR A 173 -33.65 -3.08 1.31
N GLU A 174 -33.45 -3.92 0.28
CA GLU A 174 -33.33 -5.38 0.45
C GLU A 174 -32.16 -5.79 1.35
N ARG A 175 -31.04 -5.07 1.29
CA ARG A 175 -29.82 -5.37 2.06
C ARG A 175 -29.86 -4.84 3.49
N GLU A 176 -30.66 -3.83 3.79
CA GLU A 176 -30.82 -3.30 5.15
C GLU A 176 -31.92 -4.02 5.92
N ASP A 177 -33.10 -4.17 5.32
CA ASP A 177 -34.31 -4.62 6.01
C ASP A 177 -34.82 -5.98 5.53
N GLY A 178 -34.41 -6.40 4.32
CA GLY A 178 -34.84 -7.66 3.72
C GLY A 178 -36.29 -7.63 3.21
N PRO A 179 -36.81 -8.77 2.74
CA PRO A 179 -36.11 -10.05 2.58
C PRO A 179 -35.14 -10.05 1.38
N ILE A 180 -33.99 -10.72 1.54
CA ILE A 180 -33.06 -10.94 0.43
C ILE A 180 -33.61 -12.10 -0.43
N PRO A 181 -33.75 -11.95 -1.75
CA PRO A 181 -34.21 -13.03 -2.62
C PRO A 181 -33.37 -14.30 -2.49
N HIS A 182 -33.99 -15.48 -2.54
CA HIS A 182 -33.32 -16.77 -2.33
C HIS A 182 -32.13 -17.02 -3.27
N GLU A 183 -32.16 -16.46 -4.48
CA GLU A 183 -31.05 -16.54 -5.44
C GLU A 183 -29.81 -15.75 -5.01
N TYR A 184 -29.94 -14.77 -4.10
CA TYR A 184 -28.84 -13.94 -3.59
C TYR A 184 -28.46 -14.26 -2.14
N GLN A 185 -29.14 -15.21 -1.50
CA GLN A 185 -28.77 -15.68 -0.16
C GLN A 185 -27.48 -16.49 -0.21
N LEU A 186 -26.60 -16.25 0.76
CA LEU A 186 -25.35 -16.96 0.95
C LEU A 186 -25.53 -18.17 1.86
N TRP A 187 -26.48 -18.16 2.80
CA TRP A 187 -26.81 -19.27 3.68
C TRP A 187 -28.08 -19.97 3.20
N ILE A 188 -27.91 -21.14 2.60
CA ILE A 188 -28.99 -21.90 1.98
C ILE A 188 -29.51 -22.92 3.00
N PRO A 189 -30.82 -22.94 3.30
CA PRO A 189 -31.40 -23.97 4.16
C PRO A 189 -31.17 -25.35 3.53
N THR A 190 -30.64 -26.28 4.32
CA THR A 190 -30.26 -27.63 3.90
C THR A 190 -30.66 -28.61 5.00
N GLU A 191 -31.42 -29.64 4.63
CA GLU A 191 -31.72 -30.74 5.53
C GLU A 191 -30.66 -31.83 5.39
N SER A 192 -30.16 -32.35 6.51
CA SER A 192 -29.26 -33.51 6.53
C SER A 192 -29.61 -34.37 7.73
N ASP A 193 -29.86 -35.66 7.49
CA ASP A 193 -30.18 -36.65 8.52
C ASP A 193 -31.37 -36.26 9.44
N GLY A 194 -32.39 -35.58 8.87
CA GLY A 194 -33.58 -35.12 9.59
C GLY A 194 -33.37 -33.88 10.46
N VAL A 195 -32.19 -33.26 10.41
CA VAL A 195 -31.90 -31.99 11.12
C VAL A 195 -31.86 -30.84 10.10
N SER A 196 -32.69 -29.82 10.34
CA SER A 196 -32.65 -28.58 9.58
C SER A 196 -31.37 -27.81 9.90
N SER A 197 -30.54 -27.57 8.89
CA SER A 197 -29.30 -26.79 9.00
C SER A 197 -29.20 -25.78 7.86
N TYR A 198 -28.18 -24.92 7.90
CA TYR A 198 -27.88 -23.95 6.85
C TYR A 198 -26.49 -24.20 6.32
N ARG A 199 -26.33 -24.21 5.00
CA ARG A 199 -25.04 -24.39 4.33
C ARG A 199 -24.67 -23.10 3.60
N HIS A 200 -23.47 -22.62 3.86
CA HIS A 200 -22.95 -21.44 3.19
C HIS A 200 -22.51 -21.77 1.75
N ALA A 201 -23.02 -21.01 0.77
CA ALA A 201 -22.90 -21.28 -0.67
C ALA A 201 -21.45 -21.29 -1.18
N VAL A 202 -20.55 -20.54 -0.53
CA VAL A 202 -19.15 -20.40 -0.98
C VAL A 202 -18.21 -21.37 -0.26
N THR A 203 -18.29 -21.41 1.07
CA THR A 203 -17.35 -22.17 1.92
C THR A 203 -17.84 -23.59 2.19
N ASN A 204 -19.11 -23.89 1.90
CA ASN A 204 -19.82 -25.13 2.29
C ASN A 204 -19.84 -25.40 3.81
N THR A 205 -19.56 -24.39 4.64
CA THR A 205 -19.68 -24.52 6.10
C THR A 205 -21.14 -24.66 6.50
N ARG A 206 -21.41 -25.53 7.49
CA ARG A 206 -22.75 -25.75 8.02
C ARG A 206 -22.94 -25.00 9.33
N CYS A 207 -24.16 -24.51 9.56
CA CYS A 207 -24.58 -23.89 10.80
C CYS A 207 -25.99 -24.37 11.16
N MET A 208 -26.32 -24.45 12.45
CA MET A 208 -27.64 -24.90 12.91
C MET A 208 -28.67 -23.76 12.99
N TYR A 209 -28.24 -22.51 12.92
CA TYR A 209 -29.11 -21.34 13.02
C TYR A 209 -29.01 -20.45 11.77
N ALA A 210 -30.11 -19.78 11.44
CA ALA A 210 -30.16 -18.82 10.35
C ALA A 210 -29.24 -17.64 10.66
N GLN A 211 -28.42 -17.25 9.67
CA GLN A 211 -27.53 -16.11 9.79
C GLN A 211 -28.23 -14.86 9.28
N THR A 212 -28.04 -13.73 9.96
CA THR A 212 -28.50 -12.43 9.46
C THR A 212 -27.59 -11.99 8.31
N GLU A 213 -28.12 -12.02 7.09
CA GLU A 213 -27.40 -11.58 5.90
C GLU A 213 -27.64 -10.10 5.56
N THR A 214 -28.59 -9.45 6.23
CA THR A 214 -28.84 -8.01 6.15
C THR A 214 -27.79 -7.23 6.96
N GLY A 215 -27.69 -5.93 6.70
CA GLY A 215 -26.67 -5.05 7.31
C GLY A 215 -25.89 -4.21 6.31
N GLY A 216 -26.38 -4.12 5.06
CA GLY A 216 -25.82 -3.26 4.01
C GLY A 216 -24.97 -4.00 2.98
N GLY A 217 -24.11 -3.28 2.25
CA GLY A 217 -23.42 -3.82 1.08
C GLY A 217 -22.45 -2.84 0.42
N ILE A 218 -22.08 -3.14 -0.82
CA ILE A 218 -21.17 -2.33 -1.64
C ILE A 218 -21.94 -1.74 -2.82
N LEU A 219 -21.88 -0.42 -3.00
CA LEU A 219 -22.24 0.24 -4.26
C LEU A 219 -20.96 0.58 -5.03
N ALA A 220 -20.73 -0.14 -6.11
CA ALA A 220 -19.51 -0.09 -6.91
C ALA A 220 -19.69 0.57 -8.29
N ASP A 221 -20.72 1.42 -8.46
CA ASP A 221 -20.98 2.04 -9.76
C ASP A 221 -19.81 2.93 -10.21
N GLU A 222 -19.67 3.12 -11.52
CA GLU A 222 -18.60 3.95 -12.05
C GLU A 222 -18.74 5.43 -11.63
N MET A 223 -17.63 6.17 -11.62
CA MET A 223 -17.63 7.60 -11.27
C MET A 223 -18.54 8.38 -12.22
N GLY A 224 -19.49 9.17 -11.71
CA GLY A 224 -20.47 9.89 -12.55
C GLY A 224 -21.83 9.18 -12.72
N MET A 225 -22.00 7.97 -12.18
CA MET A 225 -23.30 7.28 -12.13
C MET A 225 -24.27 7.84 -11.07
N GLY A 226 -23.84 8.84 -10.31
CA GLY A 226 -24.64 9.40 -9.22
C GLY A 226 -24.82 8.44 -8.06
N LYS A 227 -23.84 7.55 -7.78
CA LYS A 227 -23.74 6.76 -6.51
C LYS A 227 -24.08 7.58 -5.29
N THR A 228 -23.64 8.82 -5.41
CA THR A 228 -23.74 9.85 -4.45
C THR A 228 -25.17 10.30 -4.32
N LEU A 229 -25.92 10.69 -5.35
CA LEU A 229 -27.39 10.86 -5.26
C LEU A 229 -28.15 9.58 -4.83
N SER A 230 -27.67 8.39 -5.20
CA SER A 230 -28.21 7.09 -4.76
C SER A 230 -28.04 6.82 -3.26
N ILE A 231 -27.06 7.47 -2.62
CA ILE A 231 -26.80 7.36 -1.19
C ILE A 231 -26.95 8.68 -0.43
N LEU A 232 -27.11 9.81 -1.15
CA LEU A 232 -27.69 11.15 -0.87
C LEU A 232 -27.21 12.35 -1.77
N ALA A 233 -25.95 12.46 -2.17
CA ALA A 233 -25.19 13.67 -2.54
C ALA A 233 -23.71 13.26 -2.81
N LEU A 234 -22.85 13.96 -3.63
CA LEU A 234 -21.32 14.02 -3.64
C LEU A 234 -20.48 14.12 -4.94
N SER A 235 -19.35 14.90 -4.93
CA SER A 235 -18.04 14.62 -4.25
C SER A 235 -17.38 15.73 -3.36
N VAL A 236 -16.07 16.03 -3.49
CA VAL A 236 -14.99 16.11 -2.46
C VAL A 236 -15.02 17.13 -1.28
N MET A 237 -16.02 18.01 -1.12
CA MET A 237 -16.07 18.86 0.09
C MET A 237 -17.17 18.38 1.03
N ILE A 238 -16.94 18.36 2.35
CA ILE A 238 -18.04 18.27 3.32
C ILE A 238 -19.15 19.28 2.96
N ASN A 239 -18.76 20.45 2.43
CA ASN A 239 -19.68 21.47 1.96
C ASN A 239 -20.53 21.02 0.74
N GLU A 240 -20.03 20.14 -0.12
CA GLU A 240 -20.78 19.56 -1.24
C GLU A 240 -21.85 18.56 -0.77
N TRP A 241 -21.61 17.78 0.31
CA TRP A 241 -22.68 17.02 0.98
C TRP A 241 -23.82 17.95 1.39
N PHE A 242 -23.49 19.06 2.07
CA PHE A 242 -24.50 20.05 2.49
C PHE A 242 -25.19 20.72 1.31
N GLN A 243 -24.46 21.05 0.24
CA GLN A 243 -25.05 21.65 -0.98
C GLN A 243 -26.00 20.71 -1.70
N GLU A 244 -25.68 19.42 -1.77
CA GLU A 244 -26.54 18.43 -2.40
C GLU A 244 -27.77 18.13 -1.52
N LEU A 245 -27.63 18.13 -0.19
CA LEU A 245 -28.77 18.14 0.73
C LEU A 245 -29.67 19.36 0.47
N GLU A 246 -29.09 20.55 0.29
CA GLU A 246 -29.82 21.77 -0.03
C GLU A 246 -30.53 21.73 -1.39
N LYS A 247 -29.93 21.06 -2.37
CA LYS A 247 -30.40 20.98 -3.75
C LYS A 247 -31.50 19.93 -3.94
N HIS A 248 -31.40 18.79 -3.26
CA HIS A 248 -32.25 17.63 -3.50
C HIS A 248 -33.40 17.48 -2.48
N PHE A 249 -33.36 18.17 -1.33
CA PHE A 249 -34.44 18.16 -0.35
C PHE A 249 -35.29 19.45 -0.37
N ASP A 250 -36.59 19.29 -0.23
CA ASP A 250 -37.51 20.42 -0.09
C ASP A 250 -37.29 21.15 1.24
N ARG A 251 -37.61 22.46 1.27
CA ARG A 251 -37.44 23.31 2.47
C ARG A 251 -38.03 22.70 3.76
N PRO A 252 -39.27 22.17 3.77
CA PRO A 252 -39.86 21.58 4.98
C PRO A 252 -39.06 20.38 5.50
N THR A 253 -38.48 19.59 4.59
CA THR A 253 -37.66 18.44 4.97
C THR A 253 -36.30 18.88 5.49
N ARG A 254 -35.73 19.96 4.97
CA ARG A 254 -34.46 20.52 5.46
C ARG A 254 -34.59 21.15 6.85
N ASP A 255 -35.74 21.75 7.14
CA ASP A 255 -36.02 22.27 8.48
C ASP A 255 -36.30 21.14 9.49
N ALA A 256 -36.68 19.95 9.01
CA ALA A 256 -36.91 18.76 9.81
C ALA A 256 -35.69 17.84 9.96
N LEU A 257 -34.73 17.87 9.02
CA LEU A 257 -33.50 17.06 9.04
C LEU A 257 -32.34 17.85 9.64
N THR A 258 -31.80 17.39 10.76
CA THR A 258 -30.65 18.01 11.42
C THR A 258 -29.33 17.41 10.90
N ALA A 259 -28.72 18.07 9.91
CA ALA A 259 -27.40 17.70 9.40
C ALA A 259 -26.28 18.48 10.12
N LEU A 260 -25.34 17.75 10.72
CA LEU A 260 -24.24 18.30 11.52
C LEU A 260 -22.87 18.04 10.87
N LYS A 261 -22.07 19.10 10.78
CA LYS A 261 -20.70 19.06 10.25
C LYS A 261 -19.71 18.80 11.38
N TYR A 262 -19.15 17.60 11.42
CA TYR A 262 -18.12 17.23 12.38
C TYR A 262 -16.73 17.39 11.76
N HIS A 263 -16.21 18.64 11.72
CA HIS A 263 -14.89 18.95 11.16
C HIS A 263 -14.30 20.26 11.68
N GLY A 264 -12.97 20.37 11.68
CA GLY A 264 -12.27 21.62 11.99
C GLY A 264 -12.19 21.94 13.49
N LYS A 265 -12.14 23.23 13.83
CA LYS A 265 -12.01 23.70 15.22
C LYS A 265 -13.35 23.67 16.00
N ASN A 266 -14.47 23.71 15.29
CA ASN A 266 -15.83 23.71 15.86
C ASN A 266 -16.40 22.30 16.04
N ARG A 267 -15.55 21.32 16.40
CA ARG A 267 -15.94 19.89 16.50
C ARG A 267 -16.20 19.41 17.92
N GLN A 268 -16.28 20.32 18.89
CA GLN A 268 -16.60 20.00 20.27
C GLN A 268 -18.13 19.94 20.42
N PHE A 269 -18.67 18.73 20.34
CA PHE A 269 -20.09 18.47 20.55
C PHE A 269 -20.27 17.53 21.74
N SER A 270 -21.31 17.78 22.53
CA SER A 270 -21.76 16.84 23.57
C SER A 270 -22.42 15.61 22.93
N ILE A 271 -22.48 14.50 23.67
CA ILE A 271 -23.16 13.28 23.22
C ILE A 271 -24.63 13.58 22.89
N ASP A 272 -25.31 14.39 23.70
CA ASP A 272 -26.72 14.76 23.50
C ASP A 272 -26.93 15.50 22.18
N GLN A 273 -26.06 16.46 21.85
CA GLN A 273 -26.13 17.17 20.56
C GLN A 273 -25.89 16.26 19.36
N LEU A 274 -25.07 15.22 19.51
CA LEU A 274 -24.83 14.25 18.45
C LEU A 274 -26.03 13.29 18.29
N CYS A 275 -26.73 12.98 19.38
CA CYS A 275 -27.96 12.18 19.35
C CYS A 275 -29.15 12.92 18.72
N GLU A 276 -29.20 14.25 18.83
CA GLU A 276 -30.22 15.09 18.20
C GLU A 276 -30.02 15.26 16.68
N ALA A 277 -28.83 14.94 16.16
CA ALA A 277 -28.51 15.06 14.74
C ALA A 277 -28.95 13.81 13.95
N ASP A 278 -29.71 14.00 12.88
CA ASP A 278 -30.11 12.93 11.96
C ASP A 278 -28.94 12.46 11.08
N ILE A 279 -28.07 13.39 10.67
CA ILE A 279 -26.96 13.13 9.75
C ILE A 279 -25.70 13.79 10.30
N ILE A 280 -24.63 13.02 10.48
CA ILE A 280 -23.33 13.54 10.89
C ILE A 280 -22.31 13.25 9.78
N ILE A 281 -21.68 14.30 9.27
CA ILE A 281 -20.67 14.19 8.21
C ILE A 281 -19.30 14.56 8.77
N THR A 282 -18.35 13.66 8.57
CA THR A 282 -16.96 13.78 9.04
C THR A 282 -16.00 13.22 7.99
N THR A 283 -14.69 13.34 8.23
CA THR A 283 -13.66 12.72 7.39
C THR A 283 -13.01 11.54 8.10
N TYR A 284 -12.48 10.58 7.33
CA TYR A 284 -11.70 9.45 7.85
C TYR A 284 -10.59 9.90 8.81
N TYR A 285 -9.90 10.99 8.48
CA TYR A 285 -8.78 11.49 9.27
C TYR A 285 -9.22 12.21 10.53
N THR A 286 -10.35 12.94 10.49
CA THR A 286 -10.95 13.53 11.69
C THR A 286 -11.35 12.43 12.67
N LEU A 287 -12.00 11.37 12.18
CA LEU A 287 -12.32 10.19 12.99
C LEU A 287 -11.07 9.54 13.58
N ALA A 288 -10.05 9.28 12.77
CA ALA A 288 -8.83 8.63 13.22
C ALA A 288 -8.03 9.47 14.24
N SER A 289 -8.02 10.80 14.06
CA SER A 289 -7.38 11.73 15.00
C SER A 289 -8.12 11.75 16.34
N ASP A 290 -9.45 11.81 16.31
CA ASP A 290 -10.24 11.99 17.51
C ASP A 290 -10.43 10.67 18.29
N PHE A 291 -10.32 9.51 17.62
CA PHE A 291 -10.40 8.17 18.23
C PHE A 291 -9.04 7.68 18.76
N ALA A 292 -8.00 8.53 18.77
CA ALA A 292 -6.71 8.19 19.37
C ALA A 292 -6.78 8.05 20.91
N GLY A 293 -7.79 8.65 21.54
CA GLY A 293 -8.09 8.49 22.97
C GLY A 293 -8.98 7.28 23.28
N PRO A 294 -9.01 6.81 24.54
CA PRO A 294 -9.77 5.61 24.94
C PRO A 294 -11.30 5.79 24.86
N SER A 295 -11.81 7.01 25.05
CA SER A 295 -13.24 7.35 25.03
C SER A 295 -13.46 8.54 24.10
N HIS A 296 -14.38 8.38 23.16
CA HIS A 296 -14.79 9.42 22.23
C HIS A 296 -16.29 9.29 21.97
N PRO A 297 -17.08 10.39 22.00
CA PRO A 297 -18.54 10.36 21.83
C PRO A 297 -19.02 9.52 20.62
N LEU A 298 -18.40 9.72 19.46
CA LEU A 298 -18.78 9.01 18.22
C LEU A 298 -18.50 7.49 18.27
N ARG A 299 -17.65 7.01 19.20
CA ARG A 299 -17.35 5.59 19.42
C ARG A 299 -18.38 4.92 20.33
N GLU A 300 -18.94 5.69 21.27
CA GLU A 300 -19.90 5.21 22.27
C GLU A 300 -21.32 5.13 21.72
N LEU A 301 -21.63 5.95 20.70
CA LEU A 301 -22.92 5.95 20.02
C LEU A 301 -23.15 4.67 19.18
N GLN A 302 -24.39 4.21 19.17
CA GLN A 302 -24.87 3.16 18.27
C GLN A 302 -25.50 3.80 17.04
N TRP A 303 -24.83 3.68 15.91
CA TRP A 303 -25.26 4.31 14.66
C TRP A 303 -26.31 3.46 13.94
N TYR A 304 -27.33 4.10 13.37
CA TYR A 304 -28.27 3.41 12.49
C TYR A 304 -27.59 2.94 11.21
N ARG A 305 -26.89 3.85 10.53
CA ARG A 305 -26.21 3.60 9.27
C ARG A 305 -24.83 4.25 9.27
N LEU A 306 -23.81 3.50 8.84
CA LEU A 306 -22.46 4.00 8.57
C LEU A 306 -22.17 3.89 7.09
N VAL A 307 -21.93 5.02 6.43
CA VAL A 307 -21.65 5.10 4.98
C VAL A 307 -20.22 5.56 4.77
N LEU A 308 -19.45 4.76 4.04
CA LEU A 308 -18.08 5.04 3.67
C LEU A 308 -18.02 5.40 2.19
N ASP A 309 -17.86 6.70 1.90
CA ASP A 309 -17.56 7.14 0.55
C ASP A 309 -16.07 6.95 0.22
N GLU A 310 -15.78 6.67 -1.04
CA GLU A 310 -14.47 6.20 -1.51
C GLU A 310 -13.87 5.09 -0.62
N ALA A 311 -14.68 4.07 -0.33
CA ALA A 311 -14.36 2.97 0.58
C ALA A 311 -13.05 2.23 0.24
N HIS A 312 -12.51 2.39 -0.98
CA HIS A 312 -11.18 1.89 -1.31
C HIS A 312 -10.07 2.45 -0.41
N ILE A 313 -10.30 3.58 0.29
CA ILE A 313 -9.40 4.13 1.33
C ILE A 313 -9.13 3.11 2.44
N ILE A 314 -10.11 2.28 2.81
CA ILE A 314 -10.00 1.31 3.90
C ILE A 314 -9.61 -0.10 3.44
N ARG A 315 -9.05 -0.25 2.24
CA ARG A 315 -8.71 -1.55 1.63
C ARG A 315 -7.70 -2.43 2.42
N ARG A 316 -7.13 -1.92 3.51
CA ARG A 316 -6.09 -2.56 4.34
C ARG A 316 -6.46 -2.57 5.81
N GLN A 317 -6.66 -3.77 6.37
CA GLN A 317 -7.02 -3.94 7.78
C GLN A 317 -5.95 -3.52 8.79
N SER A 318 -4.69 -3.45 8.35
CA SER A 318 -3.57 -3.00 9.17
C SER A 318 -3.59 -1.49 9.42
N THR A 319 -4.30 -0.71 8.60
CA THR A 319 -4.28 0.75 8.67
C THR A 319 -5.11 1.26 9.86
N LEU A 320 -4.68 2.40 10.41
CA LEU A 320 -5.46 3.08 11.46
C LEU A 320 -6.86 3.42 10.96
N LEU A 321 -6.99 3.94 9.74
CA LEU A 321 -8.28 4.33 9.17
C LEU A 321 -9.27 3.16 9.17
N TYR A 322 -8.86 1.98 8.70
CA TYR A 322 -9.70 0.79 8.74
C TYR A 322 -10.10 0.44 10.17
N ARG A 323 -9.13 0.38 11.09
CA ARG A 323 -9.38 -0.01 12.49
C ARG A 323 -10.36 0.95 13.16
N THR A 324 -10.20 2.25 12.93
CA THR A 324 -11.09 3.29 13.46
C THR A 324 -12.52 3.10 12.95
N VAL A 325 -12.73 2.96 11.64
CA VAL A 325 -14.10 2.83 11.12
C VAL A 325 -14.73 1.46 11.41
N ALA A 326 -13.94 0.39 11.47
CA ALA A 326 -14.42 -0.95 11.78
C ALA A 326 -14.91 -1.10 13.23
N ASP A 327 -14.33 -0.31 14.13
CA ASP A 327 -14.69 -0.27 15.55
C ASP A 327 -16.00 0.48 15.81
N ILE A 328 -16.43 1.36 14.88
CA ILE A 328 -17.71 2.06 15.00
C ILE A 328 -18.88 1.06 14.97
N ALA A 329 -19.70 1.14 16.00
CA ALA A 329 -20.91 0.32 16.12
C ALA A 329 -22.03 0.90 15.26
N ALA A 330 -22.44 0.15 14.24
CA ALA A 330 -23.53 0.52 13.35
C ALA A 330 -24.41 -0.70 13.04
N ARG A 331 -25.72 -0.49 12.87
CA ARG A 331 -26.66 -1.52 12.40
C ARG A 331 -26.42 -1.85 10.92
N SER A 332 -26.40 -0.84 10.05
CA SER A 332 -26.16 -1.00 8.60
C SER A 332 -24.85 -0.35 8.19
N ARG A 333 -24.07 -1.00 7.31
CA ARG A 333 -22.79 -0.51 6.80
C ARG A 333 -22.79 -0.49 5.28
N TRP A 334 -22.33 0.61 4.69
CA TRP A 334 -22.28 0.79 3.24
C TRP A 334 -20.89 1.22 2.79
N CYS A 335 -20.40 0.58 1.73
CA CYS A 335 -19.16 0.94 1.05
C CYS A 335 -19.47 1.49 -0.34
N LEU A 336 -19.09 2.74 -0.60
CA LEU A 336 -19.29 3.40 -1.89
C LEU A 336 -17.92 3.57 -2.52
N THR A 337 -17.70 3.00 -3.70
CA THR A 337 -16.40 3.13 -4.36
C THR A 337 -16.52 2.74 -5.81
N GLY A 338 -16.04 3.58 -6.74
CA GLY A 338 -15.98 3.18 -8.15
C GLY A 338 -14.96 2.07 -8.42
N THR A 339 -14.02 1.86 -7.50
CA THR A 339 -12.91 0.90 -7.64
C THR A 339 -12.77 0.09 -6.35
N PRO A 340 -13.62 -0.93 -6.11
CA PRO A 340 -13.54 -1.76 -4.90
C PRO A 340 -12.26 -2.62 -4.84
N ILE A 341 -11.62 -2.85 -6.00
CA ILE A 341 -10.38 -3.63 -6.15
C ILE A 341 -9.41 -2.73 -6.91
N GLN A 342 -8.20 -2.55 -6.38
CA GLN A 342 -7.18 -1.72 -7.02
C GLN A 342 -5.97 -2.55 -7.42
N ASN A 343 -5.31 -3.19 -6.44
CA ASN A 343 -4.07 -3.91 -6.70
C ASN A 343 -4.17 -5.39 -6.36
N ARG A 344 -5.02 -5.77 -5.39
CA ARG A 344 -5.14 -7.17 -4.95
C ARG A 344 -6.57 -7.54 -4.62
N LEU A 345 -6.90 -8.83 -4.70
CA LEU A 345 -8.22 -9.33 -4.31
C LEU A 345 -8.52 -9.16 -2.82
N GLU A 346 -7.51 -9.08 -1.96
CA GLU A 346 -7.73 -8.78 -0.55
C GLU A 346 -8.28 -7.38 -0.31
N ASP A 347 -8.16 -6.47 -1.28
CA ASP A 347 -8.69 -5.12 -1.16
C ASP A 347 -10.21 -5.17 -0.93
N ILE A 348 -10.95 -5.96 -1.72
CA ILE A 348 -12.39 -6.17 -1.50
C ILE A 348 -12.67 -7.09 -0.30
N GLY A 349 -11.77 -8.04 0.00
CA GLY A 349 -11.87 -8.86 1.21
C GLY A 349 -11.93 -8.02 2.49
N SER A 350 -11.20 -6.90 2.53
CA SER A 350 -11.28 -5.95 3.65
C SER A 350 -12.64 -5.24 3.74
N LEU A 351 -13.27 -4.93 2.60
CA LEU A 351 -14.61 -4.33 2.56
C LEU A 351 -15.65 -5.32 3.10
N PHE A 352 -15.59 -6.59 2.71
CA PHE A 352 -16.45 -7.64 3.28
C PHE A 352 -16.27 -7.78 4.79
N ALA A 353 -15.05 -7.56 5.28
CA ALA A 353 -14.77 -7.60 6.70
C ALA A 353 -15.30 -6.39 7.46
N PHE A 354 -15.18 -5.18 6.89
CA PHE A 354 -15.83 -3.99 7.42
C PHE A 354 -17.36 -4.16 7.48
N LEU A 355 -17.97 -4.75 6.44
CA LEU A 355 -19.40 -5.06 6.37
C LEU A 355 -19.83 -6.20 7.34
N ARG A 356 -18.88 -6.84 8.04
CA ARG A 356 -19.13 -7.94 8.98
C ARG A 356 -19.84 -9.17 8.37
N ILE A 357 -19.59 -9.45 7.09
CA ILE A 357 -20.23 -10.56 6.38
C ILE A 357 -19.70 -11.90 6.88
N SER A 358 -20.54 -12.77 7.45
CA SER A 358 -20.11 -14.12 7.88
C SER A 358 -20.03 -15.09 6.71
N PRO A 359 -18.95 -15.89 6.55
CA PRO A 359 -17.73 -15.99 7.37
C PRO A 359 -16.55 -15.11 6.91
N PHE A 360 -16.76 -14.25 5.91
CA PHE A 360 -15.72 -13.39 5.31
C PHE A 360 -15.31 -12.17 6.15
N HIS A 361 -15.91 -11.98 7.32
CA HIS A 361 -15.43 -11.05 8.34
C HIS A 361 -14.00 -11.37 8.78
N ASN A 362 -13.63 -12.64 8.66
CA ASN A 362 -12.25 -13.09 8.81
C ASN A 362 -11.55 -13.15 7.44
N LEU A 363 -10.60 -12.24 7.23
CA LEU A 363 -9.84 -12.14 5.98
C LEU A 363 -9.08 -13.44 5.64
N SER A 364 -8.70 -14.25 6.63
CA SER A 364 -8.04 -15.54 6.40
C SER A 364 -8.97 -16.55 5.71
N VAL A 365 -10.27 -16.49 6.00
CA VAL A 365 -11.29 -17.32 5.32
C VAL A 365 -11.43 -16.85 3.87
N PHE A 366 -11.49 -15.53 3.64
CA PHE A 366 -11.50 -14.97 2.28
C PHE A 366 -10.27 -15.41 1.48
N ARG A 367 -9.08 -15.33 2.07
CA ARG A 367 -7.83 -15.77 1.43
C ARG A 367 -7.87 -17.26 1.08
N LYS A 368 -8.29 -18.12 2.00
CA LYS A 368 -8.33 -19.58 1.82
C LYS A 368 -9.28 -20.01 0.69
N TYR A 369 -10.47 -19.41 0.62
CA TYR A 369 -11.52 -19.88 -0.30
C TYR A 369 -11.57 -19.14 -1.63
N ILE A 370 -10.98 -17.94 -1.70
CA ILE A 370 -11.05 -17.06 -2.88
C ILE A 370 -9.65 -16.63 -3.30
N ALA A 371 -8.92 -15.84 -2.51
CA ALA A 371 -7.68 -15.20 -3.00
C ALA A 371 -6.60 -16.21 -3.44
N LEU A 372 -6.27 -17.20 -2.59
CA LEU A 372 -5.25 -18.21 -2.92
C LEU A 372 -5.67 -19.08 -4.10
N PRO A 373 -6.89 -19.65 -4.15
CA PRO A 373 -7.34 -20.40 -5.33
C PRO A 373 -7.42 -19.58 -6.63
N PHE A 374 -7.51 -18.25 -6.54
CA PHE A 374 -7.58 -17.36 -7.71
C PHE A 374 -6.22 -17.20 -8.41
N GLU A 375 -5.12 -17.31 -7.65
CA GLU A 375 -3.74 -17.27 -8.17
C GLU A 375 -3.28 -18.61 -8.75
N GLU A 376 -3.95 -19.71 -8.38
CA GLU A 376 -3.69 -21.05 -8.93
C GLU A 376 -4.22 -21.21 -10.36
N ASN A 377 -3.85 -22.31 -11.04
CA ASN A 377 -4.33 -22.63 -12.39
C ASN A 377 -5.32 -23.80 -12.39
N GLY A 378 -6.15 -23.88 -13.44
CA GLY A 378 -7.10 -24.97 -13.68
C GLY A 378 -8.38 -24.89 -12.84
N ARG A 379 -8.95 -26.06 -12.51
CA ARG A 379 -10.29 -26.19 -11.91
C ARG A 379 -10.49 -25.41 -10.61
N ARG A 380 -9.43 -25.21 -9.81
CA ARG A 380 -9.51 -24.45 -8.55
C ARG A 380 -9.73 -22.96 -8.79
N ARG A 381 -9.11 -22.39 -9.83
CA ARG A 381 -9.31 -20.99 -10.24
C ARG A 381 -10.72 -20.75 -10.75
N GLU A 382 -11.23 -21.65 -11.59
CA GLU A 382 -12.61 -21.56 -12.09
C GLU A 382 -13.62 -21.59 -10.94
N LEU A 383 -13.41 -22.49 -9.97
CA LEU A 383 -14.23 -22.54 -8.76
C LEU A 383 -14.12 -21.26 -7.93
N ALA A 384 -12.91 -20.69 -7.81
CA ALA A 384 -12.68 -19.43 -7.11
C ALA A 384 -13.43 -18.26 -7.78
N ILE A 385 -13.39 -18.18 -9.11
CA ILE A 385 -14.10 -17.18 -9.92
C ILE A 385 -15.61 -17.32 -9.72
N GLN A 386 -16.16 -18.55 -9.77
CA GLN A 386 -17.59 -18.80 -9.53
C GLN A 386 -18.02 -18.39 -8.11
N ARG A 387 -17.22 -18.75 -7.10
CA ARG A 387 -17.43 -18.36 -5.70
C ARG A 387 -17.38 -16.85 -5.52
N PHE A 388 -16.43 -16.20 -6.17
CA PHE A 388 -16.25 -14.77 -6.12
C PHE A 388 -17.40 -14.02 -6.80
N ALA A 389 -17.84 -14.48 -7.98
CA ALA A 389 -19.00 -13.96 -8.68
C ALA A 389 -20.26 -14.07 -7.80
N LYS A 390 -20.49 -15.22 -7.16
CA LYS A 390 -21.63 -15.42 -6.25
C LYS A 390 -21.64 -14.43 -5.08
N LEU A 391 -20.47 -14.11 -4.53
CA LEU A 391 -20.38 -13.12 -3.44
C LEU A 391 -20.65 -11.71 -3.91
N LEU A 392 -20.05 -11.33 -5.03
CA LEU A 392 -20.29 -10.03 -5.63
C LEU A 392 -21.76 -9.85 -6.00
N ASP A 393 -22.40 -10.84 -6.61
CA ASP A 393 -23.82 -10.78 -7.00
C ASP A 393 -24.75 -10.64 -5.77
N SER A 394 -24.34 -11.17 -4.61
CA SER A 394 -25.09 -11.07 -3.35
C SER A 394 -24.86 -9.74 -2.59
N LEU A 395 -23.64 -9.20 -2.63
CA LEU A 395 -23.20 -8.13 -1.71
C LEU A 395 -22.91 -6.80 -2.41
N CYS A 396 -22.76 -6.80 -3.73
CA CYS A 396 -22.34 -5.67 -4.52
C CYS A 396 -23.37 -5.35 -5.62
N LEU A 397 -23.64 -4.08 -5.80
CA LEU A 397 -24.28 -3.56 -7.02
C LEU A 397 -23.23 -2.77 -7.79
N ARG A 398 -23.05 -3.05 -9.08
CA ARG A 398 -22.18 -2.29 -9.98
C ARG A 398 -22.93 -1.96 -11.26
N GLN A 399 -23.06 -0.68 -11.55
CA GLN A 399 -23.65 -0.15 -12.79
C GLN A 399 -22.57 0.57 -13.61
N THR A 400 -22.55 0.33 -14.92
CA THR A 400 -21.58 0.94 -15.86
C THR A 400 -22.14 2.19 -16.52
N LYS A 401 -21.24 3.07 -16.96
CA LYS A 401 -21.59 4.30 -17.70
C LYS A 401 -22.33 4.08 -19.01
N ASP A 402 -22.27 2.87 -19.56
CA ASP A 402 -22.96 2.53 -20.81
C ASP A 402 -24.48 2.77 -20.71
N LEU A 403 -25.03 2.68 -19.49
CA LEU A 403 -26.44 3.00 -19.19
C LEU A 403 -26.79 4.48 -19.37
N LEU A 404 -25.80 5.38 -19.32
CA LEU A 404 -25.99 6.82 -19.47
C LEU A 404 -25.90 7.28 -20.93
N HIS A 405 -25.59 6.39 -21.88
CA HIS A 405 -25.42 6.70 -23.31
C HIS A 405 -24.55 7.94 -23.56
N LEU A 406 -23.45 8.04 -22.82
CA LEU A 406 -22.49 9.14 -22.99
C LEU A 406 -21.77 9.01 -24.34
N PRO A 407 -21.37 10.14 -24.96
CA PRO A 407 -20.51 10.10 -26.14
C PRO A 407 -19.16 9.44 -25.82
N ASP A 408 -18.58 8.77 -26.81
CA ASP A 408 -17.29 8.08 -26.64
C ASP A 408 -16.19 9.03 -26.17
N GLN A 409 -15.37 8.56 -25.23
CA GLN A 409 -14.21 9.31 -24.75
C GLN A 409 -13.15 9.40 -25.86
N LEU A 410 -12.83 10.62 -26.28
CA LEU A 410 -11.74 10.87 -27.21
C LEU A 410 -10.42 11.07 -26.45
N ASN A 411 -9.56 10.06 -26.47
CA ASN A 411 -8.21 10.14 -25.90
C ASN A 411 -7.22 10.62 -26.96
N ARG A 412 -6.54 11.74 -26.72
CA ARG A 412 -5.46 12.26 -27.58
C ARG A 412 -4.16 12.33 -26.79
N THR A 413 -3.11 11.70 -27.33
CA THR A 413 -1.75 11.77 -26.75
C THR A 413 -0.94 12.80 -27.51
N ARG A 414 -0.56 13.90 -26.84
CA ARG A 414 0.37 14.91 -27.38
C ARG A 414 1.78 14.62 -26.88
N ILE A 415 2.69 14.30 -27.79
CA ILE A 415 4.11 14.16 -27.49
C ILE A 415 4.71 15.57 -27.44
N ILE A 416 5.42 15.89 -26.35
CA ILE A 416 6.03 17.20 -26.12
C ILE A 416 7.54 17.01 -26.08
N GLU A 417 8.25 17.80 -26.87
CA GLU A 417 9.71 17.83 -26.85
C GLU A 417 10.19 18.86 -25.82
N LEU A 418 11.18 18.47 -25.01
CA LEU A 418 11.82 19.39 -24.07
C LEU A 418 12.63 20.43 -24.85
N SER A 419 12.58 21.68 -24.41
CA SER A 419 13.46 22.74 -24.93
C SER A 419 14.94 22.39 -24.70
N GLU A 420 15.83 23.06 -25.42
CA GLU A 420 17.28 22.82 -25.28
C GLU A 420 17.77 23.04 -23.83
N GLU A 421 17.22 24.05 -23.16
CA GLU A 421 17.55 24.40 -21.78
C GLU A 421 17.03 23.36 -20.77
N GLU A 422 15.77 22.93 -20.90
CA GLU A 422 15.21 21.84 -20.08
C GLU A 422 15.98 20.53 -20.30
N ARG A 423 16.32 20.22 -21.55
CA ARG A 423 17.07 19.00 -21.90
C ARG A 423 18.48 19.04 -21.34
N PHE A 424 19.13 20.20 -21.33
CA PHE A 424 20.42 20.38 -20.69
C PHE A 424 20.33 20.13 -19.17
N GLN A 425 19.36 20.76 -18.49
CA GLN A 425 19.16 20.59 -17.05
C GLN A 425 18.81 19.15 -16.67
N TYR A 426 17.95 18.49 -17.46
CA TYR A 426 17.60 17.09 -17.31
C TYR A 426 18.85 16.20 -17.36
N ASN A 427 19.67 16.36 -18.41
CA ASN A 427 20.87 15.56 -18.61
C ASN A 427 21.93 15.80 -17.52
N GLN A 428 22.09 17.04 -17.04
CA GLN A 428 23.02 17.37 -15.96
C GLN A 428 22.58 16.77 -14.63
N THR A 429 21.29 16.89 -14.29
CA THR A 429 20.72 16.31 -13.07
C THR A 429 20.88 14.79 -13.08
N ASN A 430 20.58 14.16 -14.22
CA ASN A 430 20.73 12.73 -14.42
C ASN A 430 22.17 12.27 -14.17
N LYS A 431 23.15 12.92 -14.82
CA LYS A 431 24.57 12.60 -14.64
C LYS A 431 25.05 12.78 -13.20
N THR A 432 24.60 13.84 -12.53
CA THR A 432 25.03 14.18 -11.17
C THR A 432 24.50 13.18 -10.14
N MET A 433 23.21 12.83 -10.24
CA MET A 433 22.60 11.84 -9.33
C MET A 433 23.07 10.41 -9.61
N PHE A 434 23.31 10.04 -10.87
CA PHE A 434 23.89 8.71 -11.15
C PHE A 434 25.28 8.57 -10.56
N ARG A 435 26.15 9.59 -10.70
CA ARG A 435 27.47 9.61 -10.05
C ARG A 435 27.38 9.52 -8.53
N ALA A 436 26.39 10.18 -7.93
CA ALA A 436 26.11 10.13 -6.51
C ALA A 436 25.84 8.71 -6.00
N ILE A 437 24.93 8.02 -6.68
CA ILE A 437 24.49 6.67 -6.32
C ILE A 437 25.65 5.68 -6.51
N SER A 438 26.38 5.79 -7.62
CA SER A 438 27.57 4.96 -7.87
C SER A 438 28.64 5.09 -6.78
N ASN A 439 28.81 6.28 -6.19
CA ASN A 439 29.78 6.52 -5.13
C ASN A 439 29.32 6.06 -3.73
N GLN A 440 28.04 5.74 -3.54
CA GLN A 440 27.48 5.27 -2.26
C GLN A 440 27.43 3.74 -2.11
N ASN A 441 27.84 2.99 -3.13
CA ASN A 441 27.75 1.52 -3.24
C ASN A 441 28.64 0.71 -2.26
N GLY A 442 29.18 1.33 -1.20
CA GLY A 442 29.90 0.63 -0.12
C GLY A 442 29.01 0.04 0.99
N LEU A 443 27.70 0.33 1.01
CA LEU A 443 26.80 -0.08 2.09
C LEU A 443 25.43 -0.54 1.58
N THR A 444 25.27 -1.87 1.49
CA THR A 444 24.01 -2.65 1.51
C THR A 444 22.97 -2.41 0.40
N ASP A 445 22.72 -3.49 -0.35
CA ASP A 445 21.93 -3.65 -1.59
C ASP A 445 20.45 -3.22 -1.57
N GLN A 446 19.89 -2.80 -0.42
CA GLN A 446 18.51 -2.29 -0.34
C GLN A 446 18.43 -0.75 -0.43
N LYS A 447 19.56 -0.04 -0.31
CA LYS A 447 19.60 1.43 -0.45
C LYS A 447 19.68 1.90 -1.90
N SER A 448 20.12 1.04 -2.82
CA SER A 448 20.28 1.36 -4.25
C SER A 448 18.94 1.57 -4.97
N THR A 449 17.92 0.75 -4.67
CA THR A 449 16.57 0.87 -5.27
C THR A 449 15.89 2.19 -4.90
N LEU A 450 16.05 2.63 -3.64
CA LEU A 450 15.50 3.91 -3.16
C LEU A 450 16.19 5.12 -3.81
N GLY A 451 17.52 5.05 -4.01
CA GLY A 451 18.26 6.06 -4.77
C GLY A 451 17.80 6.16 -6.23
N MET A 452 17.50 5.01 -6.86
CA MET A 452 17.00 5.00 -8.24
C MET A 452 15.61 5.62 -8.38
N PHE A 453 14.69 5.37 -7.44
CA PHE A 453 13.38 6.05 -7.43
C PHE A 453 13.50 7.56 -7.23
N GLN A 454 14.49 8.00 -6.44
CA GLN A 454 14.79 9.42 -6.23
C GLN A 454 15.25 10.09 -7.55
N VAL A 455 16.09 9.42 -8.33
CA VAL A 455 16.47 9.89 -9.68
C VAL A 455 15.25 10.01 -10.58
N GLN A 456 14.48 8.92 -10.70
CA GLN A 456 13.30 8.91 -11.56
C GLN A 456 12.31 10.01 -11.21
N LEU A 457 12.11 10.25 -9.91
CA LEU A 457 11.24 11.29 -9.44
C LEU A 457 11.72 12.68 -9.86
N GLN A 458 13.00 12.98 -9.63
CA GLN A 458 13.56 14.30 -9.95
C GLN A 458 13.54 14.58 -11.45
N LEU A 459 13.78 13.56 -12.26
CA LEU A 459 13.61 13.64 -13.72
C LEU A 459 12.15 13.91 -14.11
N ARG A 460 11.17 13.28 -13.45
CA ARG A 460 9.75 13.54 -13.68
C ARG A 460 9.33 14.97 -13.30
N ILE A 461 9.89 15.51 -12.22
CA ILE A 461 9.64 16.89 -11.79
C ILE A 461 10.17 17.86 -12.85
N ILE A 462 11.40 17.66 -13.34
CA ILE A 462 11.97 18.46 -14.45
C ILE A 462 11.09 18.37 -15.70
N CYS A 463 10.59 17.19 -16.07
CA CYS A 463 9.67 17.06 -17.21
C CYS A 463 8.33 17.80 -17.04
N ASN A 464 7.90 18.08 -15.81
CA ASN A 464 6.66 18.82 -15.54
C ASN A 464 6.90 20.33 -15.40
N HIS A 465 7.91 20.72 -14.64
CA HIS A 465 8.19 22.11 -14.26
C HIS A 465 9.30 22.76 -15.09
N GLY A 466 10.02 22.01 -15.91
CA GLY A 466 11.09 22.54 -16.77
C GLY A 466 12.18 23.28 -15.97
N THR A 467 12.57 24.46 -16.44
CA THR A 467 13.59 25.32 -15.84
C THR A 467 13.08 26.17 -14.67
N TRP A 468 11.77 26.13 -14.36
CA TRP A 468 11.25 26.66 -13.09
C TRP A 468 11.91 25.98 -11.90
N GLN A 469 12.25 24.70 -12.06
CA GLN A 469 12.98 23.93 -11.06
C GLN A 469 14.44 24.41 -10.99
N GLN A 470 14.95 24.61 -9.77
CA GLN A 470 16.37 24.91 -9.58
C GLN A 470 17.24 23.69 -9.98
N PRO A 471 18.43 23.89 -10.56
CA PRO A 471 19.39 22.82 -10.84
C PRO A 471 19.76 22.09 -9.56
N PHE A 472 19.88 20.79 -9.66
CA PHE A 472 20.24 19.95 -8.52
C PHE A 472 21.59 20.36 -7.91
N SER A 473 21.59 20.67 -6.61
CA SER A 473 22.79 20.94 -5.84
C SER A 473 22.74 20.24 -4.47
N TRP A 474 23.85 19.61 -4.10
CA TRP A 474 24.03 18.97 -2.78
C TRP A 474 23.99 19.96 -1.62
N SER A 475 24.43 21.21 -1.82
CA SER A 475 24.33 22.27 -0.81
C SER A 475 22.88 22.72 -0.57
N ARG A 476 21.98 22.47 -1.53
CA ARG A 476 20.54 22.76 -1.45
C ARG A 476 19.69 21.50 -1.22
N TYR A 477 20.28 20.45 -0.63
CA TYR A 477 19.57 19.22 -0.27
C TYR A 477 18.29 19.48 0.55
N LYS A 478 18.25 20.58 1.33
CA LYS A 478 17.06 21.07 2.07
C LYS A 478 15.84 21.38 1.17
N LEU A 479 16.03 21.91 -0.04
CA LEU A 479 14.93 22.22 -0.97
C LEU A 479 14.45 20.97 -1.72
N HIS A 480 15.37 20.10 -2.15
CA HIS A 480 15.02 18.82 -2.80
C HIS A 480 14.34 17.81 -1.86
N LEU A 481 14.51 17.96 -0.54
CA LEU A 481 13.73 17.24 0.47
C LEU A 481 12.25 17.60 0.43
N LEU A 482 11.86 18.79 -0.03
CA LEU A 482 10.44 19.15 -0.24
C LEU A 482 9.88 18.44 -1.47
N ASP A 483 10.60 18.39 -2.60
CA ASP A 483 10.21 17.59 -3.77
C ASP A 483 10.16 16.08 -3.45
N GLU A 484 11.15 15.56 -2.74
CA GLU A 484 11.16 14.18 -2.27
C GLU A 484 10.05 13.91 -1.27
N ARG A 485 9.66 14.90 -0.46
CA ARG A 485 8.55 14.79 0.46
C ARG A 485 7.22 14.85 -0.27
N GLU A 486 7.02 15.82 -1.16
CA GLU A 486 5.80 16.01 -1.97
C GLU A 486 5.58 14.86 -2.93
N ALA A 487 6.65 14.25 -3.43
CA ALA A 487 6.52 13.12 -4.32
C ALA A 487 6.82 11.76 -3.71
N MET A 488 7.36 11.69 -2.50
CA MET A 488 6.99 10.61 -1.59
C MET A 488 5.47 10.71 -1.37
N GLU A 489 4.92 11.85 -0.94
CA GLU A 489 3.48 12.08 -0.75
C GLU A 489 2.63 11.80 -2.03
N ALA A 490 3.12 12.13 -3.24
CA ALA A 490 2.44 11.89 -4.51
C ALA A 490 2.66 10.49 -5.11
N SER A 491 3.83 9.85 -4.91
CA SER A 491 4.04 8.43 -5.25
C SER A 491 3.28 7.53 -4.27
N LEU A 492 3.16 7.97 -3.02
CA LEU A 492 2.24 7.45 -2.01
C LEU A 492 0.79 7.86 -2.27
N GLY A 493 0.53 8.76 -3.22
CA GLY A 493 -0.79 9.15 -3.69
C GLY A 493 -1.59 8.01 -4.32
N ARG A 494 -1.01 6.80 -4.43
CA ARG A 494 -1.76 5.57 -4.70
C ARG A 494 -1.84 4.59 -3.53
N ASN A 495 -0.95 4.66 -2.53
CA ASN A 495 -0.81 3.62 -1.50
C ASN A 495 -0.67 4.07 -0.02
N GLY A 496 -0.45 5.35 0.29
CA GLY A 496 -0.64 5.94 1.63
C GLY A 496 0.12 5.33 2.83
N GLU A 497 1.19 4.56 2.62
CA GLU A 497 1.90 3.77 3.65
C GLU A 497 3.42 4.11 3.75
N VAL A 498 3.97 4.16 4.97
CA VAL A 498 5.41 4.30 5.29
C VAL A 498 5.81 3.32 6.37
N THR A 499 7.01 2.76 6.29
CA THR A 499 7.52 1.84 7.31
C THR A 499 8.33 2.54 8.40
N CYS A 500 8.19 2.08 9.64
CA CYS A 500 9.02 2.53 10.76
C CYS A 500 10.47 2.12 10.52
N SER A 501 11.40 3.08 10.55
CA SER A 501 12.82 2.85 10.31
C SER A 501 13.51 1.98 11.37
N ALA A 502 12.87 1.78 12.53
CA ALA A 502 13.39 0.92 13.60
C ALA A 502 12.77 -0.49 13.58
N CYS A 503 11.45 -0.62 13.44
CA CYS A 503 10.75 -1.92 13.53
C CYS A 503 10.16 -2.44 12.22
N GLY A 504 10.23 -1.66 11.14
CA GLY A 504 9.71 -2.05 9.82
C GLY A 504 8.17 -2.02 9.69
N GLN A 505 7.43 -1.64 10.74
CA GLN A 505 5.96 -1.64 10.69
C GLN A 505 5.41 -0.59 9.71
N PRO A 506 4.45 -0.93 8.84
CA PRO A 506 3.79 0.01 7.94
C PRO A 506 2.80 0.92 8.70
N MET A 507 2.81 2.21 8.37
CA MET A 507 2.09 3.32 9.03
C MET A 507 1.48 4.22 7.96
N SER A 508 0.29 4.80 8.19
CA SER A 508 -0.35 5.69 7.22
C SER A 508 0.19 7.12 7.33
N LEU A 509 0.40 7.81 6.21
CA LEU A 509 1.14 9.07 6.18
C LEU A 509 0.33 10.37 6.28
N PHE A 510 -1.00 10.32 6.12
CA PHE A 510 -1.80 11.53 6.07
C PHE A 510 -2.50 11.78 7.41
N SER A 511 -1.79 12.39 8.36
CA SER A 511 -2.37 13.28 9.39
C SER A 511 -1.25 13.75 10.32
N THR A 512 -1.36 15.01 10.70
CA THR A 512 -0.61 15.72 11.72
C THR A 512 -0.25 14.87 12.96
N SER A 513 1.06 14.84 13.24
CA SER A 513 1.71 14.93 14.56
C SER A 513 1.53 13.87 15.64
N ILE A 514 0.64 12.86 15.54
CA ILE A 514 0.40 11.96 16.69
C ILE A 514 0.96 10.53 16.51
N LEU A 515 1.12 9.98 15.29
CA LEU A 515 1.54 8.57 15.13
C LEU A 515 3.04 8.33 14.93
N TYR A 516 3.77 9.40 14.64
CA TYR A 516 5.23 9.39 14.48
C TYR A 516 5.74 10.81 14.70
N LYS A 517 6.91 10.95 15.33
CA LYS A 517 7.60 12.25 15.41
C LYS A 517 8.59 12.35 14.24
N ARG A 518 8.39 13.35 13.37
CA ARG A 518 9.39 13.73 12.36
C ARG A 518 10.41 14.63 13.05
N TYR A 519 11.68 14.24 13.00
CA TYR A 519 12.76 15.07 13.55
C TYR A 519 13.08 16.18 12.56
N THR A 520 13.11 17.42 13.05
CA THR A 520 13.44 18.57 12.23
C THR A 520 14.90 18.51 11.75
N GLU A 521 15.03 18.78 10.46
CA GLU A 521 16.19 19.27 9.70
C GLU A 521 17.24 18.30 9.11
N HIS A 522 17.59 17.12 9.65
CA HIS A 522 18.75 16.37 9.08
C HIS A 522 18.62 14.85 8.88
N CYS A 523 17.42 14.23 8.90
CA CYS A 523 17.34 12.78 8.59
C CYS A 523 15.99 12.31 8.02
N ARG A 524 16.03 11.18 7.29
CA ARG A 524 14.88 10.50 6.66
C ARG A 524 14.19 9.45 7.57
N HIS A 525 14.55 9.38 8.85
CA HIS A 525 14.04 8.35 9.75
C HIS A 525 12.63 8.68 10.27
N ILE A 526 11.72 7.72 10.15
CA ILE A 526 10.34 7.81 10.65
C ILE A 526 10.16 6.69 11.68
N LEU A 527 9.79 7.05 12.91
CA LEU A 527 9.67 6.11 14.02
C LEU A 527 8.22 6.03 14.49
N CYS A 528 7.71 4.81 14.70
CA CYS A 528 6.42 4.61 15.36
C CYS A 528 6.50 5.03 16.84
N LEU A 529 5.34 5.33 17.43
CA LEU A 529 5.23 5.70 18.85
C LEU A 529 5.88 4.68 19.79
N ASP A 530 5.77 3.39 19.52
CA ASP A 530 6.37 2.33 20.35
C ASP A 530 7.90 2.36 20.30
N CYS A 531 8.49 2.65 19.14
CA CYS A 531 9.94 2.80 19.00
C CYS A 531 10.42 4.12 19.60
N LEU A 532 9.57 5.14 19.60
CA LEU A 532 9.87 6.46 20.15
C LEU A 532 9.82 6.46 21.69
N SER A 533 8.83 5.81 22.28
CA SER A 533 8.65 5.71 23.74
C SER A 533 9.77 4.91 24.40
N ARG A 534 10.26 3.85 23.73
CA ARG A 534 11.41 3.06 24.19
C ARG A 534 12.74 3.82 24.24
N THR A 535 12.81 4.97 23.56
CA THR A 535 13.99 5.86 23.57
C THR A 535 13.89 7.01 24.56
N ALA A 536 12.71 7.25 25.17
CA ALA A 536 12.52 8.29 26.18
C ALA A 536 12.95 7.76 27.55
N THR A 537 14.08 8.26 28.07
CA THR A 537 14.70 7.77 29.31
C THR A 537 14.22 8.48 30.58
N SER A 538 13.22 9.36 30.53
CA SER A 538 12.74 10.09 31.72
C SER A 538 11.24 10.43 31.65
N ALA A 539 10.56 10.30 32.79
CA ALA A 539 9.11 10.34 32.96
C ALA A 539 8.49 11.76 32.99
N GLU A 540 9.19 12.78 32.52
CA GLU A 540 8.66 14.16 32.46
C GLU A 540 8.75 14.69 31.02
N ASP A 541 7.56 15.02 30.49
CA ASP A 541 7.19 15.60 29.21
C ASP A 541 8.29 16.25 28.35
N ALA A 542 8.85 15.50 27.39
CA ALA A 542 9.10 15.94 26.01
C ALA A 542 9.75 14.82 25.19
N PHE A 543 9.13 14.43 24.07
CA PHE A 543 9.77 13.56 23.09
C PHE A 543 11.14 14.13 22.65
N PRO A 544 12.16 13.30 22.35
CA PRO A 544 13.49 13.77 21.97
C PRO A 544 13.44 14.78 20.82
N VAL A 545 14.27 15.83 20.89
CA VAL A 545 14.37 16.90 19.87
C VAL A 545 15.16 16.41 18.64
N HIS A 546 16.04 15.42 18.84
CA HIS A 546 16.93 14.86 17.82
C HIS A 546 16.64 13.39 17.56
N CYS A 547 16.83 12.95 16.30
CA CYS A 547 16.57 11.58 15.90
C CYS A 547 17.47 10.58 16.66
N PRO A 548 16.91 9.61 17.42
CA PRO A 548 17.68 8.67 18.22
C PRO A 548 18.49 7.69 17.37
N LEU A 549 18.08 7.44 16.11
CA LEU A 549 18.86 6.67 15.14
C LEU A 549 20.08 7.44 14.61
N CYS A 550 20.04 8.78 14.66
CA CYS A 550 21.11 9.67 14.17
C CYS A 550 21.99 10.24 15.29
N ALA A 551 21.52 10.22 16.55
CA ALA A 551 22.24 10.73 17.71
C ALA A 551 23.68 10.20 17.85
N PRO A 552 24.00 8.93 17.52
CA PRO A 552 25.39 8.45 17.53
C PRO A 552 26.30 9.10 16.47
N LEU A 553 25.72 9.59 15.36
CA LEU A 553 26.44 10.16 14.22
C LEU A 553 26.69 11.66 14.37
N TRP A 554 25.78 12.39 15.04
CA TRP A 554 25.93 13.84 15.26
C TRP A 554 27.06 14.23 16.22
N LYS A 555 27.46 13.34 17.15
CA LYS A 555 28.62 13.59 18.04
C LYS A 555 29.94 13.76 17.30
N VAL A 556 30.04 13.30 16.04
CA VAL A 556 31.27 13.38 15.24
C VAL A 556 31.31 14.63 14.34
N SER A 557 30.16 15.22 13.99
CA SER A 557 30.10 16.23 12.92
C SER A 557 30.16 17.70 13.39
N MET A 558 29.90 18.00 14.67
CA MET A 558 29.82 19.38 15.16
C MET A 558 31.17 20.03 15.50
N GLN A 559 32.29 19.32 15.36
CA GLN A 559 33.63 19.90 15.53
C GLN A 559 34.22 20.44 14.21
N ALA A 560 33.57 20.23 13.05
CA ALA A 560 34.21 20.46 11.75
C ALA A 560 33.61 21.57 10.87
N ALA A 561 32.52 22.24 11.26
CA ALA A 561 31.92 23.27 10.40
C ALA A 561 31.35 24.44 11.21
N GLY A 562 32.17 25.47 11.40
CA GLY A 562 31.67 26.81 11.66
C GLY A 562 31.26 27.44 10.33
N LEU A 563 29.96 27.71 10.15
CA LEU A 563 29.45 28.55 9.07
C LEU A 563 28.29 29.39 9.60
N GLU A 564 28.61 30.65 9.88
CA GLU A 564 27.65 31.75 9.95
C GLU A 564 27.20 32.16 8.54
N GLN A 565 25.95 32.64 8.45
CA GLN A 565 25.35 33.45 7.38
C GLN A 565 25.13 32.83 5.99
N ALA A 566 23.85 32.56 5.68
CA ALA A 566 23.30 32.75 4.33
C ALA A 566 21.86 33.26 4.43
N SER A 567 21.70 34.58 4.38
CA SER A 567 20.42 35.28 4.20
C SER A 567 20.28 35.69 2.74
N GLN A 568 19.76 34.78 1.92
CA GLN A 568 19.02 35.10 0.68
C GLN A 568 17.82 34.16 0.67
N GLU A 569 16.61 34.69 0.48
CA GLU A 569 15.38 33.90 0.42
C GLU A 569 15.51 32.80 -0.64
N ASP A 570 15.66 31.55 -0.20
CA ASP A 570 15.74 30.36 -1.04
C ASP A 570 14.36 30.09 -1.69
N LEU A 571 14.04 30.80 -2.76
CA LEU A 571 12.82 30.59 -3.53
C LEU A 571 12.84 29.22 -4.22
N TYR A 572 11.77 28.45 -3.99
CA TYR A 572 11.57 27.09 -4.51
C TYR A 572 11.61 27.02 -6.04
N PHE A 573 10.91 27.96 -6.70
CA PHE A 573 10.94 28.12 -8.14
C PHE A 573 11.79 29.32 -8.55
N ARG A 574 12.44 29.21 -9.71
CA ARG A 574 13.11 30.34 -10.37
C ARG A 574 12.06 31.29 -10.93
N PRO A 575 12.13 32.60 -10.68
CA PRO A 575 11.13 33.55 -11.19
C PRO A 575 11.08 33.64 -12.72
N ASP A 576 12.20 33.37 -13.40
CA ASP A 576 12.34 33.42 -14.86
C ASP A 576 12.39 32.01 -15.50
N GLY A 577 11.59 31.07 -14.98
CA GLY A 577 11.53 29.70 -15.48
C GLY A 577 10.66 29.50 -16.71
N TYR A 578 10.79 28.35 -17.35
CA TYR A 578 10.02 27.94 -18.51
C TYR A 578 9.73 26.43 -18.47
N SER A 579 8.54 26.01 -18.89
CA SER A 579 8.15 24.59 -18.99
C SER A 579 7.43 24.33 -20.31
N SER A 580 8.01 23.48 -21.17
CA SER A 580 7.37 23.09 -22.44
C SER A 580 6.01 22.42 -22.22
N LYS A 581 5.83 21.72 -21.09
CA LYS A 581 4.56 21.05 -20.78
C LYS A 581 3.47 22.02 -20.36
N MET A 582 3.82 23.01 -19.52
CA MET A 582 2.87 24.05 -19.11
C MET A 582 2.51 24.96 -20.28
N GLU A 583 3.47 25.29 -21.14
CA GLU A 583 3.21 26.09 -22.34
C GLU A 583 2.27 25.35 -23.31
N ALA A 584 2.53 24.06 -23.58
CA ALA A 584 1.63 23.24 -24.40
C ALA A 584 0.20 23.17 -23.80
N LEU A 585 0.09 22.99 -22.48
CA LEU A 585 -1.20 22.99 -21.79
C LEU A 585 -1.92 24.35 -21.92
N MET A 586 -1.20 25.45 -21.75
CA MET A 586 -1.77 26.80 -21.90
C MET A 586 -2.22 27.06 -23.33
N ASN A 587 -1.46 26.62 -24.33
CA ASN A 587 -1.84 26.71 -25.73
C ASN A 587 -3.11 25.90 -26.03
N ASP A 588 -3.22 24.68 -25.49
CA ASP A 588 -4.40 23.83 -25.64
C ASP A 588 -5.63 24.47 -24.97
N VAL A 589 -5.49 24.97 -23.74
CA VAL A 589 -6.56 25.66 -23.03
C VAL A 589 -7.01 26.91 -23.80
N LEU A 590 -6.07 27.74 -24.27
CA LEU A 590 -6.39 28.97 -25.00
C LEU A 590 -7.09 28.70 -26.34
N THR A 591 -6.82 27.57 -26.99
CA THR A 591 -7.44 27.19 -28.28
C THR A 591 -8.78 26.46 -28.10
N GLU A 592 -8.95 25.68 -27.03
CA GLU A 592 -10.11 24.81 -26.82
C GLU A 592 -11.09 25.28 -25.72
N ILE A 593 -10.87 26.46 -25.09
CA ILE A 593 -11.79 27.02 -24.07
C ILE A 593 -13.25 27.08 -24.56
N THR A 594 -13.49 27.30 -25.85
CA THR A 594 -14.84 27.41 -26.42
C THR A 594 -15.49 26.06 -26.75
N SER A 595 -14.73 24.96 -26.84
CA SER A 595 -15.24 23.62 -27.18
C SER A 595 -15.39 22.69 -25.97
N THR A 596 -14.70 22.98 -24.85
CA THR A 596 -14.61 22.09 -23.68
C THR A 596 -15.62 22.38 -22.55
N LYS A 597 -16.36 23.50 -22.62
CA LYS A 597 -17.46 23.85 -21.70
C LYS A 597 -18.77 24.17 -22.44
N ARG A 598 -19.38 23.16 -23.07
CA ARG A 598 -20.80 23.20 -23.44
C ARG A 598 -21.51 21.96 -22.95
#